data_AF-A0A2A4VYN3-F1
#
_entry.id   AF-A0A2A4VYN3-F1
#
_cell.length_a   1.000
_cell.length_b   1.000
_cell.length_c   1.000
_cell.angle_alpha   90.00
_cell.angle_beta   90.00
_cell.angle_gamma   90.00
#
_symmetry.space_group_name_H-M   'P 1'
#
loop_
_entity.id
_entity.type
_entity.pdbx_description
1 polymer ?
#
loop_
_entity_poly.entity_id
_entity_poly.type
_entity_poly.pdbx_seq_one_letter_code
_entity_poly.pdbx_strand_id
1 'polypeptide(L)'
;MSDSDGKKTLGLRGGARPGNVKQSFSHGRTKSVVVETKRKRVVIPKPGAGRGGSSAMPVGDPSRRPAGITDVEMARRLKAVQLAKAREAEDNAKRAAEEKEREESRTRRRAEMELKEREQREAEERAKAKVEEAERKKREAEVAAERAAAVPAEKKPSTAAPRTANFGRPAPAATPRKSDRERDQRQNRGKGPTDSRRSGKLTLGQATGGAGNRHRSMASMKRKQ
;
A
#
# COMPACT_ATOMS: atom_id res chain seq x y z
N MET A 1 -35.75 -9.14 11.86
CA MET A 1 -36.66 -9.19 13.02
C MET A 1 -37.03 -10.65 13.24
N SER A 2 -36.77 -11.19 14.42
CA SER A 2 -37.33 -12.48 14.85
C SER A 2 -37.56 -12.39 16.37
N ASP A 3 -38.79 -12.68 16.75
CA ASP A 3 -39.40 -12.55 18.08
C ASP A 3 -38.61 -13.22 19.20
N SER A 4 -37.73 -12.44 19.84
CA SER A 4 -37.17 -12.76 21.16
C SER A 4 -37.03 -11.49 22.02
N ASP A 5 -37.87 -10.48 21.76
CA ASP A 5 -38.07 -9.32 22.64
C ASP A 5 -38.95 -9.71 23.83
N GLY A 6 -38.44 -10.65 24.63
CA GLY A 6 -39.09 -11.17 25.83
C GLY A 6 -38.10 -11.36 26.97
N LYS A 7 -37.49 -10.26 27.44
CA LYS A 7 -36.80 -10.13 28.76
C LYS A 7 -35.76 -11.22 29.15
N LYS A 8 -35.19 -11.99 28.21
CA LYS A 8 -34.09 -12.91 28.53
C LYS A 8 -32.78 -12.13 28.54
N THR A 9 -32.20 -11.97 29.72
CA THR A 9 -30.87 -11.35 29.87
C THR A 9 -29.83 -12.20 29.13
N LEU A 10 -28.89 -11.53 28.44
CA LEU A 10 -27.71 -12.16 27.82
C LEU A 10 -26.80 -12.71 28.94
N GLY A 11 -27.21 -13.83 29.54
CA GLY A 11 -26.51 -14.46 30.64
C GLY A 11 -25.52 -15.51 30.14
N LEU A 12 -24.38 -15.64 30.82
CA LEU A 12 -23.40 -16.72 30.64
C LEU A 12 -23.93 -18.09 31.17
N ARG A 13 -25.21 -18.16 31.55
CA ARG A 13 -25.78 -19.26 32.32
C ARG A 13 -26.36 -20.29 31.36
N GLY A 14 -25.58 -21.32 31.03
CA GLY A 14 -26.15 -22.61 30.63
C GLY A 14 -25.71 -23.21 29.30
N GLY A 15 -24.65 -22.71 28.64
CA GLY A 15 -24.10 -23.33 27.44
C GLY A 15 -22.73 -23.98 27.68
N ALA A 16 -22.37 -24.99 26.89
CA ALA A 16 -21.07 -25.68 26.88
C ALA A 16 -19.83 -24.80 26.62
N ARG A 17 -20.00 -23.47 26.56
CA ARG A 17 -18.96 -22.47 26.34
C ARG A 17 -19.06 -21.36 27.41
N PRO A 18 -18.57 -21.59 28.63
CA PRO A 18 -18.56 -20.55 29.66
C PRO A 18 -17.80 -19.32 29.16
N GLY A 19 -18.37 -18.13 29.34
CA GLY A 19 -17.74 -16.87 28.94
C GLY A 19 -17.91 -16.47 27.48
N ASN A 20 -18.67 -17.19 26.66
CA ASN A 20 -18.94 -16.79 25.26
C ASN A 20 -20.45 -16.70 24.99
N VAL A 21 -20.88 -15.61 24.34
CA VAL A 21 -22.26 -15.38 23.92
C VAL A 21 -22.32 -15.20 22.40
N LYS A 22 -23.33 -15.77 21.74
CA LYS A 22 -23.55 -15.59 20.31
C LYS A 22 -24.34 -14.30 20.10
N GLN A 23 -23.67 -13.24 19.65
CA GLN A 23 -24.30 -11.97 19.32
C GLN A 23 -24.70 -11.94 17.85
N SER A 24 -25.93 -11.52 17.59
CA SER A 24 -26.44 -11.18 16.27
C SER A 24 -26.22 -9.70 16.00
N PHE A 25 -25.50 -9.38 14.93
CA PHE A 25 -25.31 -8.03 14.42
C PHE A 25 -26.41 -7.69 13.41
N SER A 26 -26.68 -6.39 13.23
CA SER A 26 -27.50 -5.92 12.11
C SER A 26 -26.91 -6.44 10.80
N HIS A 27 -27.76 -6.71 9.80
CA HIS A 27 -27.39 -7.33 8.51
C HIS A 27 -27.18 -8.87 8.54
N GLY A 28 -27.75 -9.57 9.53
CA GLY A 28 -27.81 -11.05 9.53
C GLY A 28 -26.48 -11.75 9.85
N ARG A 29 -25.49 -11.02 10.36
CA ARG A 29 -24.19 -11.59 10.76
C ARG A 29 -24.27 -12.04 12.21
N THR A 30 -23.72 -13.21 12.54
CA THR A 30 -23.58 -13.66 13.94
C THR A 30 -22.12 -13.98 14.26
N LYS A 31 -21.65 -13.58 15.44
CA LYS A 31 -20.29 -13.87 15.92
C LYS A 31 -20.32 -14.30 17.39
N SER A 32 -19.40 -15.20 17.76
CA SER A 32 -19.12 -15.53 19.15
C SER A 32 -18.31 -14.40 19.79
N VAL A 33 -18.86 -13.77 20.82
CA VAL A 33 -18.22 -12.71 21.58
C VAL A 33 -17.91 -13.23 22.98
N VAL A 34 -16.67 -13.04 23.42
CA VAL A 34 -16.23 -13.38 24.78
C VAL A 34 -16.78 -12.31 25.74
N VAL A 35 -17.42 -12.72 26.83
CA VAL A 35 -17.81 -11.83 27.92
C VAL A 35 -16.74 -11.89 28.99
N GLU A 36 -15.94 -10.82 29.08
CA GLU A 36 -14.95 -10.63 30.13
C GLU A 36 -15.64 -10.36 31.46
N THR A 37 -15.93 -11.40 32.24
CA THR A 37 -16.43 -11.23 33.60
C THR A 37 -15.28 -10.87 34.53
N LYS A 38 -15.18 -9.58 34.86
CA LYS A 38 -14.26 -9.10 35.89
C LYS A 38 -14.67 -9.66 37.24
N ARG A 39 -13.88 -10.59 37.81
CA ARG A 39 -14.12 -11.07 39.18
C ARG A 39 -13.96 -9.89 40.14
N LYS A 40 -14.95 -9.68 41.01
CA LYS A 40 -14.86 -8.69 42.09
C LYS A 40 -13.67 -9.08 42.98
N ARG A 41 -12.68 -8.19 43.13
CA ARG A 41 -11.62 -8.37 44.13
C ARG A 41 -12.27 -8.32 45.50
N VAL A 42 -12.34 -9.46 46.18
CA VAL A 42 -12.71 -9.53 47.59
C VAL A 42 -11.49 -9.05 48.37
N VAL A 43 -11.55 -7.80 48.82
CA VAL A 43 -10.60 -7.29 49.80
C VAL A 43 -11.00 -7.92 51.13
N ILE A 44 -10.30 -8.98 51.51
CA ILE A 44 -10.28 -9.42 52.90
C ILE A 44 -9.39 -8.40 53.62
N PRO A 45 -9.92 -7.52 54.49
CA PRO A 45 -9.05 -6.68 55.30
C PRO A 45 -8.20 -7.60 56.17
N LYS A 46 -6.89 -7.61 55.90
CA LYS A 46 -5.92 -8.28 56.75
C LYS A 46 -5.99 -7.59 58.12
N PRO A 47 -6.41 -8.26 59.20
CA PRO A 47 -6.40 -7.65 60.53
C PRO A 47 -4.94 -7.35 60.86
N GLY A 48 -4.59 -6.06 60.92
CA GLY A 48 -3.22 -5.61 61.18
C GLY A 48 -2.62 -4.62 60.18
N ALA A 49 -3.30 -4.28 59.08
CA ALA A 49 -2.87 -3.16 58.23
C ALA A 49 -3.29 -1.83 58.89
N GLY A 50 -2.47 -1.38 59.84
CA GLY A 50 -2.63 -0.10 60.51
C GLY A 50 -2.77 1.05 59.51
N ARG A 51 -3.70 1.96 59.79
CA ARG A 51 -3.70 3.30 59.20
C ARG A 51 -2.30 3.87 59.39
N GLY A 52 -1.57 4.08 58.29
CA GLY A 52 -0.31 4.80 58.32
C GLY A 52 -0.51 6.13 59.02
N GLY A 53 0.12 6.28 60.19
CA GLY A 53 0.12 7.51 60.95
C GLY A 53 0.63 8.64 60.06
N SER A 54 -0.16 9.71 59.98
CA SER A 54 0.34 10.99 59.52
C SER A 54 1.46 11.41 60.47
N SER A 55 2.70 11.26 60.03
CA SER A 55 3.85 11.90 60.67
C SER A 55 3.57 13.39 60.73
N ALA A 56 3.38 13.92 61.95
CA ALA A 56 3.25 15.34 62.20
C ALA A 56 4.53 16.04 61.74
N MET A 57 4.45 16.75 60.62
CA MET A 57 5.44 17.75 60.22
C MET A 57 5.24 19.00 61.09
N PRO A 58 6.30 19.79 61.35
CA PRO A 58 6.23 20.96 62.22
C PRO A 58 5.14 21.92 61.73
N VAL A 59 4.15 22.16 62.60
CA VAL A 59 3.01 23.04 62.35
C VAL A 59 3.53 24.47 62.32
N GLY A 60 3.70 25.03 61.11
CA GLY A 60 3.96 26.44 60.91
C GLY A 60 2.72 27.29 61.18
N ASP A 61 2.95 28.53 61.61
CA ASP A 61 1.96 29.55 62.01
C ASP A 61 0.72 29.57 61.08
N PRO A 62 -0.48 29.32 61.62
CA PRO A 62 -1.72 29.24 60.84
C PRO A 62 -2.09 30.55 60.12
N SER A 63 -1.54 31.68 60.55
CA SER A 63 -1.81 33.01 60.00
C SER A 63 -1.19 33.24 58.62
N ARG A 64 -0.22 32.43 58.21
CA ARG A 64 0.46 32.54 56.91
C ARG A 64 -0.17 31.67 55.81
N ARG A 65 -1.33 31.06 56.07
CA ARG A 65 -2.01 30.15 55.14
C ARG A 65 -3.01 30.90 54.27
N PRO A 66 -2.99 30.71 52.95
CA PRO A 66 -4.06 31.22 52.11
C PRO A 66 -5.36 30.45 52.43
N ALA A 67 -6.39 31.15 52.87
CA ALA A 67 -7.80 30.74 52.87
C ALA A 67 -8.17 29.41 53.57
N GLY A 68 -7.71 29.18 54.82
CA GLY A 68 -8.29 28.14 55.69
C GLY A 68 -8.03 26.68 55.28
N ILE A 69 -7.03 26.42 54.43
CA ILE A 69 -6.67 25.08 53.98
C ILE A 69 -5.75 24.41 55.02
N THR A 70 -6.02 23.14 55.35
CA THR A 70 -5.19 22.37 56.29
C THR A 70 -3.83 21.98 55.66
N ASP A 71 -2.78 21.77 56.47
CA ASP A 71 -1.44 21.35 55.98
C ASP A 71 -1.50 20.10 55.11
N VAL A 72 -2.34 19.15 55.51
CA VAL A 72 -2.52 17.88 54.82
C VAL A 72 -3.09 18.11 53.42
N GLU A 73 -4.04 19.02 53.28
CA GLU A 73 -4.64 19.36 51.99
C GLU A 73 -3.69 20.16 51.10
N MET A 74 -2.95 21.12 51.66
CA MET A 74 -1.94 21.87 50.90
C MET A 74 -0.84 20.94 50.38
N ALA A 75 -0.35 20.01 51.21
CA ALA A 75 0.62 19.00 50.80
C ALA A 75 0.07 18.07 49.71
N ARG A 76 -1.21 17.68 49.78
CA ARG A 76 -1.88 16.91 48.72
C ARG A 76 -1.99 17.70 47.41
N ARG A 77 -2.34 18.99 47.48
CA ARG A 77 -2.40 19.87 46.30
C ARG A 77 -1.02 20.04 45.65
N LEU A 78 0.02 20.27 46.44
CA LEU A 78 1.40 20.36 45.94
C LEU A 78 1.86 19.05 45.28
N LYS A 79 1.59 17.90 45.90
CA LYS A 79 1.87 16.58 45.30
C LYS A 79 1.08 16.35 44.00
N ALA A 80 -0.18 16.78 43.94
CA ALA A 80 -0.99 16.69 42.72
C ALA A 80 -0.40 17.54 41.59
N VAL A 81 0.04 18.77 41.90
CA VAL A 81 0.70 19.65 40.92
C VAL A 81 2.04 19.06 40.45
N GLN A 82 2.84 18.49 41.35
CA GLN A 82 4.08 17.81 40.98
C GLN A 82 3.83 16.61 40.05
N LEU A 83 2.82 15.78 40.37
CA LEU A 83 2.43 14.65 39.53
C LEU A 83 1.88 15.11 38.17
N ALA A 84 1.12 16.21 38.12
CA ALA A 84 0.63 16.78 36.88
C ALA A 84 1.78 17.26 35.99
N LYS A 85 2.77 17.97 36.57
CA LYS A 85 3.98 18.40 35.85
C LYS A 85 4.83 17.24 35.35
N ALA A 86 4.95 16.17 36.13
CA ALA A 86 5.66 14.96 35.70
C ALA A 86 4.99 14.32 34.48
N ARG A 87 3.65 14.19 34.50
CA ARG A 87 2.87 13.69 33.36
C ARG A 87 3.00 14.59 32.14
N GLU A 88 2.95 15.91 32.32
CA GLU A 88 3.13 16.86 31.24
C GLU A 88 4.52 16.72 30.58
N ALA A 89 5.57 16.55 31.37
CA ALA A 89 6.92 16.32 30.85
C ALA A 89 7.02 15.01 30.06
N GLU A 90 6.42 13.92 30.57
CA GLU A 90 6.35 12.64 29.86
C GLU A 90 5.57 12.74 28.54
N ASP A 91 4.43 13.42 28.54
CA ASP A 91 3.60 13.57 27.35
C ASP A 91 4.24 14.51 26.31
N ASN A 92 4.98 15.53 26.76
CA ASN A 92 5.82 16.36 25.88
C ASN A 92 6.96 15.55 25.25
N ALA A 93 7.63 14.70 26.03
CA ALA A 93 8.69 13.83 25.52
C ALA A 93 8.15 12.82 24.49
N LYS A 94 6.98 12.21 24.75
CA LYS A 94 6.30 11.32 23.79
C LYS A 94 5.94 12.04 22.49
N ARG A 95 5.35 13.24 22.57
CA ARG A 95 5.02 14.04 21.37
C ARG A 95 6.27 14.39 20.56
N ALA A 96 7.34 14.81 21.22
CA ALA A 96 8.61 15.11 20.56
C ALA A 96 9.25 13.87 19.90
N ALA A 97 9.15 12.70 20.53
CA ALA A 97 9.63 11.45 19.95
C ALA A 97 8.81 11.04 18.72
N GLU A 98 7.48 11.11 18.79
CA GLU A 98 6.60 10.82 17.65
C GLU A 98 6.82 11.80 16.48
N GLU A 99 7.07 13.08 16.76
CA GLU A 99 7.40 14.07 15.72
C GLU A 99 8.73 13.76 15.04
N LYS A 100 9.76 13.39 15.82
CA LYS A 100 11.05 12.94 15.27
C LYS A 100 10.89 11.68 14.41
N GLU A 101 10.13 10.68 14.87
CA GLU A 101 9.86 9.48 14.07
C GLU A 101 9.11 9.80 12.76
N ARG A 102 8.15 10.73 12.80
CA ARG A 102 7.46 11.20 11.60
C ARG A 102 8.40 11.91 10.65
N GLU A 103 9.27 12.78 11.15
CA GLU A 103 10.30 13.46 10.35
C GLU A 103 11.30 12.48 9.75
N GLU A 104 11.82 11.54 10.54
CA GLU A 104 12.70 10.47 10.05
C GLU A 104 12.01 9.61 8.99
N SER A 105 10.72 9.30 9.14
CA SER A 105 9.99 8.57 8.11
C SER A 105 9.87 9.36 6.80
N ARG A 106 9.69 10.68 6.89
CA ARG A 106 9.63 11.59 5.73
C ARG A 106 10.99 11.73 5.06
N THR A 107 12.07 11.84 5.82
CA THR A 107 13.44 11.93 5.29
C THR A 107 13.86 10.62 4.64
N ARG A 108 13.56 9.47 5.27
CA ARG A 108 13.78 8.13 4.67
C ARG A 108 13.04 7.97 3.35
N ARG A 109 11.75 8.35 3.29
CA ARG A 109 10.99 8.31 2.03
C ARG A 109 11.59 9.22 0.96
N ARG A 110 12.06 10.41 1.31
CA ARG A 110 12.74 11.32 0.37
C ARG A 110 14.05 10.71 -0.14
N ALA A 111 14.88 10.18 0.76
CA ALA A 111 16.14 9.52 0.40
C ALA A 111 15.90 8.29 -0.50
N GLU A 112 14.90 7.46 -0.20
CA GLU A 112 14.53 6.33 -1.05
C GLU A 112 14.05 6.74 -2.44
N MET A 113 13.28 7.84 -2.54
CA MET A 113 12.86 8.37 -3.84
C MET A 113 14.04 8.92 -4.63
N GLU A 114 14.96 9.63 -3.97
CA GLU A 114 16.16 10.17 -4.61
C GLU A 114 17.10 9.06 -5.09
N LEU A 115 17.28 8.00 -4.30
CA LEU A 115 18.07 6.83 -4.70
C LEU A 115 17.45 6.14 -5.92
N LYS A 116 16.13 5.94 -5.91
CA LYS A 116 15.41 5.37 -7.07
C LYS A 116 15.51 6.27 -8.30
N GLU A 117 15.44 7.58 -8.13
CA GLU A 117 15.58 8.52 -9.24
C GLU A 117 17.01 8.51 -9.82
N ARG A 118 18.04 8.44 -8.97
CA ARG A 118 19.43 8.30 -9.41
C ARG A 118 19.65 6.99 -10.17
N GLU A 119 19.13 5.87 -9.65
CA GLU A 119 19.20 4.57 -10.33
C GLU A 119 18.48 4.59 -11.68
N GLN A 120 17.30 5.24 -11.76
CA GLN A 120 16.58 5.42 -13.02
C GLN A 120 17.34 6.28 -14.01
N ARG A 121 17.95 7.38 -13.56
CA ARG A 121 18.79 8.24 -14.41
C ARG A 121 20.00 7.48 -14.95
N GLU A 122 20.70 6.73 -14.11
CA GLU A 122 21.83 5.89 -14.55
C GLU A 122 21.39 4.80 -15.54
N ALA A 123 20.22 4.18 -15.33
CA ALA A 123 19.67 3.19 -16.24
C ALA A 123 19.28 3.82 -17.60
N GLU A 124 18.69 5.01 -17.59
CA GLU A 124 18.35 5.77 -18.79
C GLU A 124 19.60 6.23 -19.55
N GLU A 125 20.64 6.70 -18.86
CA GLU A 125 21.93 7.07 -19.49
C GLU A 125 22.62 5.86 -20.11
N ARG A 126 22.64 4.72 -19.42
CA ARG A 126 23.17 3.45 -19.99
C ARG A 126 22.35 2.98 -21.19
N ALA A 127 21.03 3.17 -21.17
CA ALA A 127 20.18 2.83 -22.30
C ALA A 127 20.45 3.76 -23.51
N LYS A 128 20.58 5.08 -23.27
CA LYS A 128 20.94 6.05 -24.31
C LYS A 128 22.32 5.77 -24.90
N ALA A 129 23.33 5.51 -24.07
CA ALA A 129 24.67 5.13 -24.53
C ALA A 129 24.65 3.88 -25.42
N LYS A 130 23.88 2.84 -25.04
CA LYS A 130 23.73 1.62 -25.87
C LYS A 130 23.04 1.90 -27.21
N VAL A 131 22.06 2.81 -27.24
CA VAL A 131 21.37 3.21 -28.48
C VAL A 131 22.32 4.01 -29.37
N GLU A 132 23.07 4.96 -28.81
CA GLU A 132 24.06 5.75 -29.56
C GLU A 132 25.19 4.88 -30.12
N GLU A 133 25.70 3.91 -29.35
CA GLU A 133 26.69 2.94 -29.85
C GLU A 133 26.14 2.05 -30.97
N ALA A 134 24.88 1.62 -30.86
CA ALA A 134 24.23 0.84 -31.91
C ALA A 134 24.01 1.67 -33.18
N GLU A 135 23.67 2.96 -33.06
CA GLU A 135 23.59 3.87 -34.20
C GLU A 135 24.95 4.14 -34.83
N ARG A 136 26.00 4.35 -34.04
CA ARG A 136 27.37 4.54 -34.58
C ARG A 136 27.82 3.30 -35.35
N LYS A 137 27.62 2.10 -34.82
CA LYS A 137 27.94 0.84 -35.52
C LYS A 137 27.14 0.67 -36.81
N LYS A 138 25.87 1.08 -36.84
CA LYS A 138 25.06 1.06 -38.08
C LYS A 138 25.60 2.03 -39.13
N ARG A 139 25.92 3.27 -38.72
CA ARG A 139 26.50 4.27 -39.64
C ARG A 139 27.87 3.84 -40.16
N GLU A 140 28.72 3.25 -39.33
CA GLU A 140 30.01 2.70 -39.74
C GLU A 140 29.85 1.52 -40.72
N ALA A 141 28.87 0.65 -40.48
CA ALA A 141 28.56 -0.46 -41.40
C ALA A 141 27.98 0.03 -42.74
N GLU A 142 27.15 1.06 -42.73
CA GLU A 142 26.62 1.70 -43.96
C GLU A 142 27.73 2.36 -44.77
N VAL A 143 28.62 3.11 -44.12
CA VAL A 143 29.78 3.74 -44.79
C VAL A 143 30.76 2.68 -45.32
N ALA A 144 30.96 1.57 -44.61
CA ALA A 144 31.78 0.46 -45.09
C ALA A 144 31.15 -0.26 -46.30
N ALA A 145 29.83 -0.45 -46.30
CA ALA A 145 29.10 -1.03 -47.43
C ALA A 145 29.14 -0.12 -48.67
N GLU A 146 29.00 1.19 -48.48
CA GLU A 146 29.11 2.18 -49.56
C GLU A 146 30.53 2.22 -50.17
N ARG A 147 31.57 2.15 -49.32
CA ARG A 147 32.96 2.04 -49.80
C ARG A 147 33.26 0.74 -50.54
N ALA A 148 32.65 -0.38 -50.13
CA ALA A 148 32.79 -1.66 -50.83
C ALA A 148 32.06 -1.66 -52.19
N ALA A 149 30.95 -0.92 -52.32
CA ALA A 149 30.22 -0.76 -53.57
C ALA A 149 30.89 0.22 -54.56
N ALA A 150 31.79 1.08 -54.09
CA ALA A 150 32.52 2.06 -54.90
C ALA A 150 33.83 1.53 -55.51
N VAL A 151 34.21 0.26 -55.28
CA VAL A 151 35.37 -0.35 -55.92
C VAL A 151 35.00 -0.76 -57.36
N PRO A 152 35.65 -0.22 -58.41
CA PRO A 152 35.30 -0.53 -59.79
C PRO A 152 35.70 -1.97 -60.15
N ALA A 153 34.72 -2.79 -60.55
CA ALA A 153 34.96 -4.12 -61.09
C ALA A 153 35.52 -4.03 -62.52
N GLU A 154 36.75 -4.52 -62.72
CA GLU A 154 37.31 -4.81 -64.03
C GLU A 154 36.68 -6.10 -64.64
N LYS A 155 36.37 -6.02 -65.93
CA LYS A 155 35.78 -7.00 -66.89
C LYS A 155 36.67 -8.26 -67.05
N LYS A 156 36.30 -9.48 -67.52
CA LYS A 156 35.27 -10.15 -68.38
C LYS A 156 35.72 -11.67 -68.52
N PRO A 157 35.16 -12.60 -69.37
CA PRO A 157 33.96 -12.60 -70.22
C PRO A 157 33.03 -13.86 -70.16
N SER A 158 31.89 -13.70 -70.85
CA SER A 158 30.83 -14.63 -71.25
C SER A 158 31.24 -15.91 -71.99
N THR A 159 30.51 -17.02 -71.74
CA THR A 159 30.30 -18.13 -72.69
C THR A 159 28.85 -18.66 -72.65
N ALA A 160 28.47 -19.33 -73.73
CA ALA A 160 27.13 -19.52 -74.29
C ALA A 160 26.22 -20.56 -73.61
N ALA A 161 24.93 -20.49 -73.95
CA ALA A 161 23.84 -21.41 -73.56
C ALA A 161 24.02 -22.86 -74.07
N PRO A 162 23.24 -23.84 -73.55
CA PRO A 162 22.01 -24.20 -74.25
C PRO A 162 20.80 -24.54 -73.36
N ARG A 163 19.66 -24.69 -74.06
CA ARG A 163 18.27 -24.87 -73.61
C ARG A 163 18.03 -26.25 -73.01
N THR A 164 17.13 -26.36 -72.02
CA THR A 164 16.18 -27.47 -71.93
C THR A 164 14.81 -26.97 -71.45
N ALA A 165 13.77 -27.39 -72.17
CA ALA A 165 12.38 -27.25 -71.77
C ALA A 165 12.06 -28.28 -70.69
N ASN A 166 11.16 -27.97 -69.75
CA ASN A 166 9.89 -28.70 -69.62
C ASN A 166 9.04 -28.37 -68.37
N PHE A 167 7.74 -28.41 -68.63
CA PHE A 167 6.60 -28.79 -67.77
C PHE A 167 6.16 -27.91 -66.59
N GLY A 168 4.91 -27.43 -66.72
CA GLY A 168 3.87 -27.78 -65.74
C GLY A 168 3.61 -26.81 -64.58
N ARG A 169 2.58 -25.98 -64.74
CA ARG A 169 1.78 -25.32 -63.68
C ARG A 169 1.37 -26.36 -62.58
N PRO A 170 1.19 -26.04 -61.26
CA PRO A 170 0.29 -24.97 -60.83
C PRO A 170 0.66 -24.05 -59.65
N ALA A 171 -0.10 -22.97 -59.61
CA ALA A 171 -0.09 -21.87 -58.65
C ALA A 171 -0.25 -22.35 -57.19
N PRO A 172 0.34 -21.64 -56.20
CA PRO A 172 0.16 -22.00 -54.80
C PRO A 172 -1.27 -21.68 -54.34
N ALA A 173 -1.97 -22.73 -53.93
CA ALA A 173 -3.26 -22.64 -53.26
C ALA A 173 -3.12 -21.95 -51.89
N ALA A 174 -4.04 -21.03 -51.62
CA ALA A 174 -4.20 -20.37 -50.33
C ALA A 174 -4.52 -21.40 -49.24
N THR A 175 -3.70 -21.42 -48.19
CA THR A 175 -3.97 -22.20 -46.97
C THR A 175 -4.99 -21.45 -46.09
N PRO A 176 -5.98 -22.14 -45.49
CA PRO A 176 -6.95 -21.49 -44.62
C PRO A 176 -6.35 -21.26 -43.21
N ARG A 177 -6.14 -19.97 -42.90
CA ARG A 177 -6.34 -19.29 -41.61
C ARG A 177 -6.10 -20.11 -40.32
N LYS A 178 -4.92 -19.92 -39.72
CA LYS A 178 -4.72 -19.97 -38.26
C LYS A 178 -5.12 -18.67 -37.54
N SER A 179 -5.95 -17.83 -38.15
CA SER A 179 -6.33 -16.51 -37.62
C SER A 179 -7.77 -16.40 -37.09
N ASP A 180 -8.61 -17.43 -37.25
CA ASP A 180 -9.99 -17.39 -36.72
C ASP A 180 -10.08 -17.84 -35.25
N ARG A 181 -9.30 -18.85 -34.85
CA ARG A 181 -9.42 -19.44 -33.50
C ARG A 181 -8.85 -18.56 -32.37
N GLU A 182 -8.05 -17.55 -32.72
CA GLU A 182 -7.52 -16.58 -31.74
C GLU A 182 -8.37 -15.31 -31.63
N ARG A 183 -9.20 -15.01 -32.64
CA ARG A 183 -10.10 -13.85 -32.65
C ARG A 183 -11.33 -14.09 -31.77
N ASP A 184 -11.90 -15.29 -31.81
CA ASP A 184 -13.08 -15.66 -31.02
C ASP A 184 -12.81 -15.77 -29.51
N GLN A 185 -11.58 -16.11 -29.09
CA GLN A 185 -11.24 -16.15 -27.66
C GLN A 185 -11.12 -14.76 -27.02
N ARG A 186 -10.90 -13.71 -27.81
CA ARG A 186 -10.78 -12.33 -27.31
C ARG A 186 -12.13 -11.62 -27.19
N GLN A 187 -13.15 -12.10 -27.90
CA GLN A 187 -14.49 -11.53 -27.89
C GLN A 187 -15.40 -12.08 -26.78
N ASN A 188 -15.09 -13.26 -26.23
CA ASN A 188 -15.88 -13.89 -25.16
C ASN A 188 -15.40 -13.61 -23.72
N ARG A 189 -14.38 -12.77 -23.50
CA ARG A 189 -14.04 -12.27 -22.15
C ARG A 189 -14.88 -11.03 -21.82
N GLY A 190 -16.19 -11.23 -21.74
CA GLY A 190 -17.18 -10.21 -21.44
C GLY A 190 -16.89 -9.47 -20.12
N LYS A 191 -16.32 -8.27 -20.25
CA LYS A 191 -16.54 -7.17 -19.29
C LYS A 191 -17.64 -6.34 -19.94
N GLY A 192 -18.84 -6.39 -19.37
CA GLY A 192 -20.05 -5.79 -19.95
C GLY A 192 -19.88 -4.32 -20.36
N PRO A 193 -20.77 -3.80 -21.23
CA PRO A 193 -20.75 -2.44 -21.74
C PRO A 193 -21.25 -1.45 -20.69
N THR A 194 -20.72 -1.52 -19.49
CA THR A 194 -20.91 -0.47 -18.48
C THR A 194 -19.72 0.44 -18.60
N ASP A 195 -19.98 1.64 -19.12
CA ASP A 195 -19.13 2.81 -19.04
C ASP A 195 -18.26 3.16 -20.27
N SER A 196 -18.84 3.06 -21.47
CA SER A 196 -18.27 3.73 -22.66
C SER A 196 -18.51 5.24 -22.67
N ARG A 197 -19.35 5.77 -21.76
CA ARG A 197 -19.68 7.20 -21.67
C ARG A 197 -18.76 8.00 -20.72
N ARG A 198 -18.14 7.38 -19.70
CA ARG A 198 -17.10 8.04 -18.86
C ARG A 198 -15.67 7.69 -19.25
N SER A 199 -15.48 7.02 -20.39
CA SER A 199 -14.18 6.47 -20.75
C SER A 199 -13.30 7.31 -21.67
N GLY A 200 -13.80 8.45 -22.16
CA GLY A 200 -13.01 9.40 -22.96
C GLY A 200 -12.18 10.35 -22.11
N LYS A 201 -12.54 10.57 -20.84
CA LYS A 201 -11.78 11.46 -19.94
C LYS A 201 -10.99 10.62 -18.95
N LEU A 202 -9.66 10.70 -19.04
CA LEU A 202 -8.78 10.11 -18.03
C LEU A 202 -9.01 10.82 -16.70
N THR A 203 -9.60 10.10 -15.77
CA THR A 203 -9.79 10.55 -14.39
C THR A 203 -8.68 9.98 -13.52
N LEU A 204 -8.30 10.69 -12.46
CA LEU A 204 -7.25 10.27 -11.51
C LEU A 204 -7.45 8.81 -11.04
N GLY A 205 -8.70 8.43 -10.77
CA GLY A 205 -9.05 7.06 -10.36
C GLY A 205 -8.81 5.99 -11.42
N GLN A 206 -8.79 6.32 -12.71
CA GLN A 206 -8.45 5.39 -13.79
C GLN A 206 -6.93 5.20 -13.93
N ALA A 207 -6.14 6.25 -13.65
CA ALA A 207 -4.67 6.20 -13.70
C ALA A 207 -4.08 5.47 -12.49
N THR A 208 -4.68 5.64 -11.31
CA THR A 208 -4.16 5.08 -10.04
C THR A 208 -4.70 3.70 -9.68
N GLY A 209 -5.48 3.06 -10.56
CA GLY A 209 -5.97 1.68 -10.35
C GLY A 209 -7.23 1.54 -9.48
N GLY A 210 -8.00 2.62 -9.29
CA GLY A 210 -9.19 2.63 -8.41
C GLY A 210 -10.37 1.77 -8.87
N ALA A 211 -10.37 1.25 -10.10
CA ALA A 211 -11.45 0.41 -10.64
C ALA A 211 -11.12 -1.10 -10.66
N GLY A 212 -9.99 -1.50 -10.08
CA GLY A 212 -9.58 -2.89 -9.94
C GLY A 212 -8.06 -3.02 -9.90
N ASN A 213 -7.58 -4.05 -9.21
CA ASN A 213 -6.16 -4.41 -9.01
C ASN A 213 -5.31 -4.64 -10.30
N ARG A 214 -5.79 -4.22 -11.46
CA ARG A 214 -5.07 -4.25 -12.73
C ARG A 214 -4.97 -2.84 -13.30
N HIS A 215 -3.74 -2.32 -13.32
CA HIS A 215 -3.40 -1.11 -14.06
C HIS A 215 -3.68 -1.31 -15.55
N ARG A 216 -4.33 -0.34 -16.19
CA ARG A 216 -4.45 -0.31 -17.65
C ARG A 216 -3.18 0.32 -18.22
N SER A 217 -2.69 -0.19 -19.33
CA SER A 217 -1.52 0.39 -20.02
C SER A 217 -1.81 1.82 -20.49
N MET A 218 -0.85 2.74 -20.34
CA MET A 218 -0.94 4.14 -20.80
C MET A 218 -1.32 4.24 -22.29
N ALA A 219 -0.81 3.33 -23.12
CA ALA A 219 -1.14 3.28 -24.55
C ALA A 219 -2.62 2.94 -24.80
N SER A 220 -3.21 2.07 -23.98
CA SER A 220 -4.64 1.74 -24.06
C SER A 220 -5.54 2.89 -23.60
N MET A 221 -5.05 3.69 -22.65
CA MET A 221 -5.75 4.87 -22.13
C MET A 221 -5.74 6.02 -23.13
N LYS A 222 -4.60 6.31 -23.77
CA LYS A 222 -4.49 7.35 -24.80
C LYS A 222 -5.31 7.07 -26.06
N ARG A 223 -5.42 5.80 -26.48
CA ARG A 223 -6.26 5.42 -27.64
C ARG A 223 -7.77 5.58 -27.39
N LYS A 224 -8.19 5.72 -26.13
CA LYS A 224 -9.61 5.83 -25.75
C LYS A 224 -10.06 7.28 -25.50
N GLN A 225 -9.12 8.21 -25.37
CA GLN A 225 -9.38 9.64 -25.27
C GLN A 225 -9.75 10.24 -26.61
#